data_AF-A0A2A6CWU3-F1
#
_entry.id   AF-A0A2A6CWU3-F1
#
_cell.length_a   1.000
_cell.length_b   1.000
_cell.length_c   1.000
_cell.angle_alpha   90.00
_cell.angle_beta   90.00
_cell.angle_gamma   90.00
#
_symmetry.space_group_name_H-M   'P 1'
#
loop_
_entity.id
_entity.type
_entity.pdbx_description
1 polymer ?
#
loop_
_entity_poly.entity_id
_entity_poly.type
_entity_poly.pdbx_seq_one_letter_code
_entity_poly.pdbx_strand_id
1 'polypeptide(L)'
;MNVCFFQFIHERNGPPERRARSKDKSPITGYNHFKGIVLKTVIRHPKKPNSGNRKCATVRLSTGAEVCAYIPNVGHNLQEHSQFPAQFD
;
A
#
# COMPACT_ATOMS: atom_id res chain seq x y z
N MET A 1 46.89 26.92 -14.73
CA MET A 1 45.66 27.30 -15.47
C MET A 1 45.15 26.07 -16.20
N ASN A 2 44.33 25.24 -15.54
CA ASN A 2 43.39 24.26 -16.12
C ASN A 2 43.01 23.29 -15.00
N VAL A 3 42.41 23.84 -13.95
CA VAL A 3 41.51 23.05 -13.13
C VAL A 3 40.38 22.70 -14.08
N CYS A 4 40.34 21.43 -14.47
CA CYS A 4 39.37 20.85 -15.37
C CYS A 4 37.97 21.38 -15.00
N PHE A 5 37.39 22.22 -15.86
CA PHE A 5 36.04 22.76 -15.70
C PHE A 5 35.01 21.63 -15.48
N PHE A 6 35.31 20.43 -15.96
CA PHE A 6 34.54 19.21 -15.73
C PHE A 6 34.58 18.70 -14.28
N GLN A 7 35.69 18.88 -13.55
CA GLN A 7 35.79 18.52 -12.13
C GLN A 7 34.97 19.49 -11.25
N PHE A 8 34.88 20.76 -11.65
CA PHE A 8 34.08 21.78 -10.95
C PHE A 8 32.55 21.49 -10.99
N ILE A 9 32.06 20.84 -12.05
CA ILE A 9 30.64 20.49 -12.20
C ILE A 9 30.26 19.26 -11.34
N HIS A 10 31.19 18.33 -11.11
CA HIS A 10 30.94 17.12 -10.30
C HIS A 10 30.87 17.39 -8.78
N GLU A 11 31.46 18.48 -8.29
CA GLU A 11 31.67 18.70 -6.85
C GLU A 11 30.67 19.66 -6.18
N ARG A 12 29.91 20.48 -6.93
CA ARG A 12 29.07 21.51 -6.29
C ARG A 12 27.67 21.06 -5.89
N ASN A 13 27.07 20.10 -6.59
CA ASN A 13 25.75 19.60 -6.25
C ASN A 13 25.77 18.09 -6.42
N GLY A 14 25.89 17.38 -5.30
CA GLY A 14 25.59 15.94 -5.27
C GLY A 14 24.21 15.67 -5.88
N PRO A 15 23.90 14.41 -6.26
CA PRO A 15 22.61 14.07 -6.85
C PRO A 15 21.48 14.69 -6.03
N PRO A 16 20.47 15.30 -6.68
CA PRO A 16 19.45 16.08 -5.99
C PRO A 16 18.85 15.24 -4.87
N GLU A 17 18.73 15.83 -3.68
CA GLU A 17 18.20 15.14 -2.52
C GLU A 17 16.86 14.50 -2.90
N ARG A 18 16.73 13.19 -2.69
CA ARG A 18 15.49 12.49 -3.00
C ARG A 18 14.39 13.18 -2.22
N ARG A 19 13.36 13.67 -2.92
CA ARG A 19 12.18 14.27 -2.29
C ARG A 19 11.76 13.40 -1.12
N ALA A 20 11.64 14.00 0.06
CA ALA A 20 11.17 13.32 1.24
C ALA A 20 9.87 12.57 0.88
N ARG A 21 9.79 11.28 1.22
CA ARG A 21 8.56 10.50 0.96
C ARG A 21 7.40 11.27 1.58
N SER A 22 6.30 11.41 0.84
CA SER A 22 5.12 12.08 1.37
C SER A 22 4.73 11.41 2.68
N LYS A 23 4.39 12.21 3.69
CA LYS A 23 3.83 11.73 4.97
C LYS A 23 2.38 11.30 4.79
N ASP A 24 2.05 10.67 3.67
CA ASP A 24 0.74 10.05 3.48
C ASP A 24 0.74 8.83 4.39
N LYS A 25 0.33 9.08 5.64
CA LYS A 25 0.24 8.06 6.68
C LYS A 25 -0.70 7.00 6.11
N SER A 26 -0.18 5.80 5.91
CA SER A 26 -1.05 4.65 5.72
C SER A 26 -2.10 4.68 6.84
N PRO A 27 -3.39 4.40 6.57
CA PRO A 27 -4.46 4.42 7.58
C PRO A 27 -4.28 3.41 8.74
N ILE A 28 -3.10 2.80 8.80
CA ILE A 28 -2.67 1.55 9.44
C ILE A 28 -1.27 1.81 10.04
N THR A 29 -1.00 3.01 10.53
CA THR A 29 0.33 3.37 11.04
C THR A 29 0.56 2.69 12.39
N GLY A 30 1.50 1.74 12.48
CA GLY A 30 2.03 1.21 13.74
C GLY A 30 1.44 -0.13 14.22
N TYR A 31 0.48 -0.72 13.52
CA TYR A 31 -0.11 -2.02 13.90
C TYR A 31 -0.17 -2.98 12.70
N ASN A 32 0.15 -4.25 12.93
CA ASN A 32 0.20 -5.28 11.88
C ASN A 32 -1.19 -5.82 11.49
N HIS A 33 -2.16 -5.70 12.39
CA HIS A 33 -3.52 -6.18 12.17
C HIS A 33 -4.55 -5.21 12.73
N PHE A 34 -5.67 -5.06 12.02
CA PHE A 34 -6.84 -4.34 12.53
C PHE A 34 -8.09 -5.20 12.40
N LYS A 35 -8.99 -5.04 13.37
CA LYS A 35 -10.34 -5.61 13.29
C LYS A 35 -11.22 -4.64 12.51
N GLY A 36 -12.01 -5.19 11.59
CA GLY A 36 -12.94 -4.41 10.80
C GLY A 36 -14.14 -5.22 10.34
N ILE A 37 -15.14 -4.49 9.85
CA ILE A 37 -16.39 -5.04 9.31
C ILE A 37 -16.30 -4.99 7.78
N VAL A 38 -16.60 -6.11 7.12
CA VAL A 38 -16.66 -6.16 5.66
C VAL A 38 -17.91 -5.44 5.17
N LEU A 39 -17.72 -4.43 4.30
CA LEU A 39 -18.82 -3.75 3.61
C LEU A 39 -19.24 -4.51 2.36
N LYS A 40 -18.26 -4.82 1.49
CA LYS A 40 -18.51 -5.53 0.24
C LYS A 40 -17.29 -6.35 -0.18
N THR A 41 -17.56 -7.50 -0.77
CA THR A 41 -16.54 -8.36 -1.37
C THR A 41 -16.41 -8.02 -2.87
N VAL A 42 -15.19 -7.75 -3.34
CA VAL A 42 -14.90 -7.34 -4.71
C VAL A 42 -13.76 -8.16 -5.31
N ILE A 43 -13.87 -8.49 -6.59
CA ILE A 43 -12.80 -9.17 -7.33
C ILE A 43 -11.99 -8.10 -8.07
N ARG A 44 -10.68 -8.04 -7.83
CA ARG A 44 -9.77 -7.09 -8.51
C ARG A 44 -8.75 -7.84 -9.36
N HIS A 45 -8.51 -7.32 -10.54
CA HIS A 45 -7.45 -7.80 -11.43
C HIS A 45 -6.13 -7.12 -11.05
N PRO A 46 -5.03 -7.87 -10.90
CA PRO A 46 -3.72 -7.30 -10.65
C PRO A 46 -3.24 -6.49 -11.86
N LYS A 47 -2.24 -5.63 -11.63
CA LYS A 47 -1.55 -4.95 -12.72
C LYS A 47 -0.77 -6.00 -13.53
N LYS A 48 -0.69 -5.79 -14.86
CA LYS A 48 0.20 -6.54 -15.76
C LYS A 48 1.62 -6.55 -15.17
N PRO A 49 2.44 -7.61 -15.31
CA PRO A 49 2.31 -8.77 -16.21
C PRO A 49 1.41 -9.90 -15.69
N ASN A 50 0.97 -9.81 -14.44
CA ASN A 50 0.24 -10.89 -13.80
C ASN A 50 -1.23 -10.87 -14.26
N SER A 51 -1.79 -12.04 -14.55
CA SER A 51 -3.21 -12.24 -14.82
C SER A 51 -3.82 -13.13 -13.74
N GLY A 52 -5.07 -12.86 -13.36
CA GLY A 52 -5.79 -13.64 -12.34
C GLY A 52 -6.76 -12.81 -11.52
N ASN A 53 -7.62 -13.49 -10.76
CA ASN A 53 -8.67 -12.86 -9.98
C ASN A 53 -8.26 -12.83 -8.51
N ARG A 54 -8.05 -11.63 -7.94
CA ARG A 54 -7.78 -11.47 -6.52
C ARG A 54 -9.09 -11.19 -5.79
N LYS A 55 -9.44 -12.07 -4.85
CA LYS A 55 -10.54 -11.83 -3.91
C LYS A 55 -10.09 -10.75 -2.92
N CYS A 56 -10.79 -9.63 -2.92
CA CYS A 56 -10.55 -8.51 -2.03
C CYS A 56 -11.87 -8.15 -1.33
N ALA A 57 -11.78 -7.45 -0.21
CA ALA A 57 -12.94 -6.88 0.48
C ALA A 57 -12.70 -5.40 0.76
N THR A 58 -13.75 -4.59 0.63
CA THR A 58 -13.78 -3.25 1.22
C THR A 58 -14.19 -3.40 2.68
N VAL A 59 -13.32 -2.96 3.58
CA VAL A 59 -13.46 -3.15 5.02
C VAL A 59 -13.46 -1.78 5.70
N ARG A 60 -14.36 -1.59 6.66
CA ARG A 60 -14.28 -0.51 7.62
C ARG A 60 -13.51 -0.95 8.84
N LEU A 61 -12.39 -0.29 9.09
CA LEU A 61 -11.57 -0.52 10.29
C LEU A 61 -12.26 0.07 11.52
N SER A 62 -11.90 -0.43 12.70
CA SER A 62 -12.30 0.17 13.98
C SER A 62 -11.86 1.64 14.12
N THR A 63 -10.82 2.06 13.39
CA THR A 63 -10.34 3.44 13.31
C THR A 63 -11.22 4.35 12.45
N GLY A 64 -12.28 3.81 11.82
CA GLY A 64 -13.19 4.54 10.92
C GLY A 64 -12.69 4.66 9.48
N ALA A 65 -11.46 4.23 9.19
CA ALA A 65 -10.91 4.25 7.84
C ALA A 65 -11.49 3.13 6.96
N GLU A 66 -11.74 3.45 5.69
CA GLU A 66 -12.17 2.49 4.67
C GLU A 66 -10.96 2.02 3.85
N VAL A 67 -10.70 0.72 3.86
CA VAL A 67 -9.53 0.13 3.20
C VAL A 67 -9.94 -1.09 2.38
N CYS A 68 -9.22 -1.34 1.29
CA CYS A 68 -9.34 -2.59 0.53
C CYS A 68 -8.34 -3.62 1.05
N ALA A 69 -8.83 -4.70 1.67
CA ALA A 69 -8.02 -5.78 2.20
C ALA A 69 -7.99 -6.99 1.26
N TYR A 70 -6.85 -7.69 1.21
CA TYR A 70 -6.70 -8.96 0.52
C TYR A 70 -7.16 -10.11 1.41
N ILE A 71 -7.77 -11.14 0.80
CA ILE A 71 -8.27 -12.32 1.51
C ILE A 71 -7.34 -13.52 1.17
N PRO A 72 -6.56 -14.05 2.13
CA PRO A 72 -5.50 -15.02 1.83
C PRO A 72 -5.95 -16.47 1.59
N ASN A 73 -7.25 -16.80 1.73
CA ASN A 73 -7.74 -18.18 1.62
C ASN A 73 -8.60 -18.44 0.37
N VAL A 74 -8.30 -19.52 -0.35
CA VAL A 74 -9.10 -20.01 -1.49
C VAL A 74 -10.35 -20.73 -0.95
N GLY A 75 -11.50 -20.06 -0.98
CA GLY A 75 -12.78 -20.64 -0.56
C GLY A 75 -13.58 -19.82 0.47
N HIS A 76 -13.20 -18.57 0.74
CA HIS A 76 -13.87 -17.78 1.75
C HIS A 76 -15.32 -17.38 1.37
N ASN A 77 -16.30 -17.78 2.18
CA ASN A 77 -17.72 -17.37 2.12
C ASN A 77 -17.94 -16.11 2.99
N LEU A 78 -17.19 -15.02 2.72
CA LEU A 78 -17.39 -13.76 3.43
C LEU A 78 -18.71 -13.14 3.02
N GLN A 79 -19.61 -13.06 3.98
CA GLN A 79 -20.85 -12.32 3.87
C GLN A 79 -20.64 -10.88 4.32
N GLU A 80 -21.52 -10.00 3.88
CA GLU A 80 -21.60 -8.62 4.36
C GLU A 80 -21.73 -8.62 5.89
N HIS A 81 -21.04 -7.68 6.56
CA HIS A 81 -20.97 -7.55 8.02
C HIS A 81 -20.14 -8.59 8.79
N SER A 82 -19.47 -9.51 8.10
CA SER A 82 -18.54 -10.43 8.78
C SER A 82 -17.37 -9.66 9.41
N GLN A 83 -16.97 -10.07 10.62
CA GLN A 83 -15.76 -9.57 11.26
C GLN A 83 -14.53 -10.18 10.57
N PHE A 84 -13.68 -9.34 10.00
CA PHE A 84 -12.47 -9.76 9.30
C PHE A 84 -11.23 -9.17 9.98
N PRO A 85 -10.27 -10.01 10.43
CA PRO A 85 -8.96 -9.51 10.81
C PRO A 85 -8.21 -9.13 9.53
N ALA A 86 -8.14 -7.84 9.25
CA ALA A 86 -7.38 -7.34 8.12
C ALA A 86 -5.89 -7.33 8.50
N GLN A 87 -5.14 -8.28 7.95
CA GLN A 87 -3.69 -8.27 7.96
C GLN A 87 -3.22 -7.45 6.76
N PHE A 88 -2.36 -6.47 7.03
CA PHE A 88 -1.81 -5.58 6.02
C PHE A 88 -0.32 -5.86 5.93
N ASP A 89 0.13 -6.18 4.72
CA ASP A 89 1.55 -6.36 4.37
C ASP A 89 2.11 -5.07 3.73
#